data_AF-A0AAE0I9M6-F1
#
_entry.id   AF-A0AAE0I9M6-F1
#
_cell.length_a   1.000
_cell.length_b   1.000
_cell.length_c   1.000
_cell.angle_alpha   90.00
_cell.angle_beta   90.00
_cell.angle_gamma   90.00
#
_symmetry.space_group_name_H-M   'P 1'
#
loop_
_entity.id
_entity.type
_entity.pdbx_description
1 polymer ?
#
loop_
_entity_poly.entity_id
_entity_poly.type
_entity_poly.pdbx_seq_one_letter_code
_entity_poly.pdbx_strand_id
1 'polypeptide(L)'
;MNDNDADQSSAGTRGKHVDNSAVGFRPHANMVVVNPPKPEDLQQSYASIVGTDADAKGWYGSMINGLGSIIGAMGAVPCCICCPNPYKEVSQGNVGLVTKFGKFYKAVDPGLVKVNPLSERLLQVDVKIQIVEVPQQVCMTKDNVTLHLTSVIYYHIVSPHRAAFGIANVRQALTERTQTTLRHVIGARVLQDVIERREEVAQSIGEIIEDVAAGWGVQVESMLIKDIIFSTDLQESLSMAAQSKRIGESKIIAAKAEVESAKLMRQAADILSSAPAMQIRYLEAMQAMAKSANSKVIFLPGLSQNMPKDAFKSVSSDHHDAAGPSDSQFSDFANADTSFQRAINAHVIENI
;
A
#
# COMPACT_ATOMS: atom_id res chain seq x y z
N MET A 1 47.97 -47.68 -12.38
CA MET A 1 48.02 -48.11 -10.97
C MET A 1 46.77 -47.60 -10.28
N ASN A 2 45.60 -48.23 -10.33
CA ASN A 2 45.07 -49.48 -10.90
C ASN A 2 43.64 -49.10 -11.35
N ASP A 3 43.14 -49.44 -12.53
CA ASP A 3 42.93 -50.76 -13.14
C ASP A 3 42.02 -51.67 -12.31
N ASN A 4 40.76 -51.78 -12.76
CA ASN A 4 39.93 -52.99 -12.85
C ASN A 4 38.55 -52.48 -13.34
N ASP A 5 38.17 -52.61 -14.62
CA ASP A 5 37.91 -53.85 -15.38
C ASP A 5 37.08 -54.85 -14.53
N ALA A 6 35.96 -55.41 -14.99
CA ALA A 6 35.58 -55.70 -16.36
C ALA A 6 34.08 -56.04 -16.44
N ASP A 7 33.53 -55.79 -17.63
CA ASP A 7 32.73 -56.75 -18.43
C ASP A 7 31.35 -57.19 -17.92
N GLN A 8 30.35 -57.51 -18.73
CA GLN A 8 30.05 -57.65 -20.17
C GLN A 8 28.53 -57.99 -20.17
N SER A 9 27.69 -57.93 -21.19
CA SER A 9 27.78 -57.76 -22.63
C SER A 9 26.34 -57.66 -23.16
N SER A 10 26.20 -57.08 -24.37
CA SER A 10 25.35 -57.56 -25.49
C SER A 10 23.83 -57.66 -25.29
N ALA A 11 22.95 -57.34 -26.24
CA ALA A 11 23.03 -56.89 -27.63
C ALA A 11 21.58 -56.56 -28.06
N GLY A 12 21.40 -55.74 -29.08
CA GLY A 12 20.08 -55.54 -29.68
C GLY A 12 20.03 -54.39 -30.67
N THR A 13 20.52 -54.61 -31.88
CA THR A 13 20.62 -53.65 -32.98
C THR A 13 19.30 -53.52 -33.76
N ARG A 14 19.08 -52.30 -34.30
CA ARG A 14 18.36 -51.93 -35.56
C ARG A 14 16.84 -51.71 -35.54
N GLY A 15 16.45 -50.53 -36.03
CA GLY A 15 15.17 -50.30 -36.71
C GLY A 15 14.77 -48.82 -36.82
N LYS A 16 14.89 -48.23 -38.01
CA LYS A 16 14.44 -46.87 -38.37
C LYS A 16 12.91 -46.72 -38.25
N HIS A 17 12.44 -45.54 -37.83
CA HIS A 17 11.35 -44.87 -38.55
C HIS A 17 11.37 -43.35 -38.32
N VAL A 18 11.25 -42.62 -39.42
CA VAL A 18 11.07 -41.18 -39.55
C VAL A 18 9.56 -40.91 -39.52
N ASP A 19 9.09 -39.90 -38.76
CA ASP A 19 8.32 -38.75 -39.24
C ASP A 19 7.51 -37.99 -38.17
N ASN A 20 7.74 -36.68 -38.17
CA ASN A 20 6.80 -35.56 -38.19
C ASN A 20 5.83 -35.23 -37.03
N SER A 21 5.94 -33.95 -36.62
CA SER A 21 4.87 -33.03 -36.19
C SER A 21 3.89 -33.45 -35.08
N ALA A 22 4.15 -32.98 -33.86
CA ALA A 22 3.08 -32.62 -32.92
C ALA A 22 3.56 -31.50 -31.98
N VAL A 23 2.98 -30.31 -32.15
CA VAL A 23 3.07 -29.20 -31.20
C VAL A 23 2.33 -29.63 -29.93
N GLY A 24 3.08 -30.18 -28.97
CA GLY A 24 2.57 -30.59 -27.66
C GLY A 24 2.75 -29.47 -26.64
N PHE A 25 1.63 -28.96 -26.13
CA PHE A 25 1.55 -28.14 -24.93
C PHE A 25 2.35 -28.79 -23.80
N ARG A 26 3.40 -28.14 -23.29
CA ARG A 26 4.12 -28.58 -22.09
C ARG A 26 3.31 -28.13 -20.86
N PRO A 27 2.65 -29.01 -20.10
CA PRO A 27 2.07 -28.58 -18.83
C PRO A 27 3.23 -28.24 -17.88
N HIS A 28 3.27 -27.01 -17.39
CA HIS A 28 4.12 -26.64 -16.27
C HIS A 28 3.65 -27.43 -15.04
N ALA A 29 4.27 -28.58 -14.80
CA ALA A 29 4.16 -29.29 -13.53
C ALA A 29 5.07 -28.60 -12.50
N ASN A 30 4.73 -27.37 -12.11
CA ASN A 30 4.99 -26.96 -10.73
C ASN A 30 3.79 -27.47 -9.93
N MET A 31 3.82 -28.77 -9.58
CA MET A 31 3.06 -29.21 -8.42
C MET A 31 3.58 -28.37 -7.26
N VAL A 32 2.75 -27.43 -6.79
CA VAL A 32 2.91 -26.87 -5.46
C VAL A 32 2.84 -28.07 -4.54
N VAL A 33 3.99 -28.53 -4.07
CA VAL A 33 4.06 -29.54 -3.02
C VAL A 33 3.40 -28.86 -1.83
N VAL A 34 2.11 -29.17 -1.64
CA VAL A 34 1.36 -28.76 -0.46
C VAL A 34 2.05 -29.44 0.69
N ASN A 35 2.96 -28.70 1.34
CA ASN A 35 3.64 -29.19 2.52
C ASN A 35 2.54 -29.51 3.53
N PRO A 36 2.52 -30.73 4.11
CA PRO A 36 1.51 -31.06 5.09
C PRO A 36 1.54 -30.01 6.20
N PRO A 37 0.37 -29.55 6.67
CA PRO A 37 0.29 -28.52 7.70
C PRO A 37 1.11 -28.99 8.90
N LYS A 38 2.04 -28.15 9.32
CA LYS A 38 2.90 -28.51 10.45
C LYS A 38 2.07 -28.49 11.73
N PRO A 39 2.48 -29.23 12.77
CA PRO A 39 1.77 -29.20 14.05
C PRO A 39 1.71 -27.79 14.68
N GLU A 40 2.61 -26.89 14.29
CA GLU A 40 2.60 -25.47 14.68
C GLU A 40 1.52 -24.62 13.95
N ASP A 41 1.08 -25.04 12.76
CA ASP A 41 0.00 -24.40 12.00
C ASP A 41 -1.39 -24.91 12.43
N LEU A 42 -1.43 -25.93 13.30
CA LEU A 42 -2.67 -26.46 13.86
C LEU A 42 -3.21 -25.50 14.93
N GLN A 43 -4.53 -25.39 14.98
CA GLN A 43 -5.24 -24.61 15.99
C GLN A 43 -4.73 -24.96 17.40
N GLN A 44 -4.33 -23.95 18.18
CA GLN A 44 -3.94 -24.14 19.56
C GLN A 44 -5.06 -24.83 20.33
N SER A 45 -4.71 -25.87 21.10
CA SER A 45 -5.69 -26.62 21.90
C SER A 45 -6.24 -25.70 23.00
N TYR A 46 -7.57 -25.58 23.04
CA TYR A 46 -8.31 -24.86 24.08
C TYR A 46 -8.91 -25.82 25.10
N ALA A 47 -8.62 -27.12 24.98
CA ALA A 47 -9.16 -28.15 25.85
C ALA A 47 -8.72 -27.92 27.30
N SER A 48 -9.70 -27.59 28.14
CA SER A 48 -9.51 -27.45 29.57
C SER A 48 -10.73 -27.98 30.30
N ILE A 49 -10.51 -28.84 31.28
CA ILE A 49 -11.55 -29.32 32.18
C ILE A 49 -11.48 -28.41 33.40
N VAL A 50 -12.50 -27.56 33.59
CA VAL A 50 -12.67 -26.87 34.86
C VAL A 50 -13.23 -27.90 35.83
N GLY A 51 -12.67 -27.97 37.04
CA GLY A 51 -12.75 -29.13 37.95
C GLY A 51 -14.15 -29.72 38.21
N THR A 52 -14.16 -30.83 38.95
CA THR A 52 -15.34 -31.67 39.29
C THR A 52 -16.51 -30.95 40.02
N ASP A 53 -16.46 -29.63 40.17
CA ASP A 53 -17.52 -28.80 40.75
C ASP A 53 -18.76 -28.62 39.85
N ALA A 54 -18.64 -28.96 38.57
CA ALA A 54 -19.77 -29.02 37.64
C ALA A 54 -20.61 -30.30 37.83
N ASP A 55 -20.15 -31.25 38.64
CA ASP A 55 -20.94 -32.44 38.97
C ASP A 55 -22.13 -32.06 39.86
N ALA A 56 -23.28 -32.61 39.51
CA ALA A 56 -24.54 -32.20 40.12
C ALA A 56 -24.57 -32.61 41.61
N LYS A 57 -24.73 -31.62 42.49
CA LYS A 57 -24.90 -31.85 43.93
C LYS A 57 -26.36 -32.29 44.17
N GLY A 58 -26.58 -33.59 44.41
CA GLY A 58 -27.88 -34.15 44.81
C GLY A 58 -28.31 -35.39 43.99
N TRP A 59 -29.25 -36.16 44.56
CA TRP A 59 -29.77 -37.40 43.97
C TRP A 59 -30.32 -37.19 42.55
N TYR A 60 -31.13 -36.15 42.34
CA TYR A 60 -31.77 -35.88 41.05
C TYR A 60 -30.75 -35.59 39.93
N GLY A 61 -29.72 -34.82 40.23
CA GLY A 61 -28.67 -34.51 39.26
C GLY A 61 -27.85 -35.74 38.86
N SER A 62 -27.52 -36.60 39.83
CA SER A 62 -26.87 -37.89 39.55
C SER A 62 -27.77 -38.82 38.74
N MET A 63 -29.07 -38.84 39.05
CA MET A 63 -30.07 -39.63 38.32
C MET A 63 -30.22 -39.16 36.86
N ILE A 64 -30.33 -37.85 36.61
CA ILE A 64 -30.44 -37.31 35.24
C ILE A 64 -29.15 -37.51 34.46
N ASN A 65 -27.99 -37.36 35.10
CA ASN A 65 -26.71 -37.66 34.45
C ASN A 65 -26.61 -39.15 34.09
N GLY A 66 -27.01 -40.04 35.00
CA GLY A 66 -27.08 -41.48 34.78
C GLY A 66 -28.05 -41.87 33.65
N LEU A 67 -29.31 -41.39 33.69
CA LEU A 67 -30.29 -41.59 32.63
C LEU A 67 -29.77 -41.08 31.28
N GLY A 68 -29.15 -39.90 31.28
CA GLY A 68 -28.52 -39.33 30.10
C GLY A 68 -27.38 -40.17 29.54
N SER A 69 -26.58 -40.81 30.39
CA SER A 69 -25.52 -41.73 29.96
C SER A 69 -26.08 -43.02 29.35
N ILE A 70 -27.17 -43.54 29.89
CA ILE A 70 -27.85 -44.75 29.40
C ILE A 70 -28.52 -44.46 28.05
N ILE A 71 -29.26 -43.35 27.96
CA ILE A 71 -29.92 -42.91 26.72
C ILE A 71 -28.90 -42.59 25.65
N GLY A 72 -27.79 -41.91 26.00
CA GLY A 72 -26.69 -41.67 25.09
C GLY A 72 -26.04 -42.97 24.60
N ALA A 73 -25.79 -43.93 25.49
CA ALA A 73 -25.21 -45.22 25.12
C ALA A 73 -26.13 -46.03 24.18
N MET A 74 -27.45 -46.00 24.42
CA MET A 74 -28.43 -46.60 23.51
C MET A 74 -28.51 -45.88 22.17
N GLY A 75 -28.45 -44.55 22.16
CA GLY A 75 -28.44 -43.72 20.94
C GLY A 75 -27.17 -43.83 20.11
N ALA A 76 -26.07 -44.34 20.67
CA ALA A 76 -24.87 -44.68 19.90
C ALA A 76 -25.05 -45.95 19.05
N VAL A 77 -26.06 -46.77 19.33
CA VAL A 77 -26.39 -47.97 18.56
C VAL A 77 -27.28 -47.56 17.36
N PRO A 78 -26.86 -47.79 16.10
CA PRO A 78 -27.56 -47.32 14.89
C PRO A 78 -29.02 -47.75 14.74
N CYS A 79 -29.50 -48.72 15.52
CA CYS A 79 -30.84 -49.30 15.46
C CYS A 79 -31.85 -48.63 16.41
N CYS A 80 -31.41 -47.81 17.37
CA CYS A 80 -32.32 -47.17 18.33
C CYS A 80 -32.82 -45.80 17.82
N ILE A 81 -33.94 -45.79 17.10
CA ILE A 81 -34.58 -44.56 16.56
C ILE A 81 -35.05 -43.61 17.67
N CYS A 82 -35.29 -44.13 18.88
CA CYS A 82 -35.91 -43.38 19.97
C CYS A 82 -34.95 -42.49 20.78
N CYS A 83 -33.62 -42.65 20.63
CA CYS A 83 -32.63 -41.97 21.47
C CYS A 83 -31.79 -40.98 20.65
N PRO A 84 -31.55 -39.75 21.16
CA PRO A 84 -30.67 -38.78 20.51
C PRO A 84 -29.20 -39.23 20.53
N ASN A 85 -28.48 -38.98 19.43
CA ASN A 85 -27.05 -39.27 19.30
C ASN A 85 -26.22 -38.44 20.31
N PRO A 86 -25.40 -39.07 21.18
CA PRO A 86 -24.53 -38.34 22.12
C PRO A 86 -23.30 -37.73 21.46
N TYR A 87 -22.92 -38.17 20.26
CA TYR A 87 -21.75 -37.65 19.57
C TYR A 87 -22.14 -36.42 18.76
N LYS A 88 -21.50 -35.30 19.09
CA LYS A 88 -21.62 -34.04 18.35
C LYS A 88 -20.28 -33.66 17.78
N GLU A 89 -20.27 -33.30 16.51
CA GLU A 89 -19.07 -32.79 15.86
C GLU A 89 -18.88 -31.31 16.21
N VAL A 90 -17.62 -30.94 16.45
CA VAL A 90 -17.14 -29.55 16.53
C VAL A 90 -16.28 -29.32 15.30
N SER A 91 -16.67 -28.35 14.48
CA SER A 91 -15.92 -28.01 13.27
C SER A 91 -14.56 -27.39 13.60
N GLN A 92 -13.58 -27.62 12.72
CA GLN A 92 -12.27 -27.00 12.83
C GLN A 92 -12.37 -25.47 12.77
N GLY A 93 -11.57 -24.77 13.57
CA GLY A 93 -11.67 -23.32 13.76
C GLY A 93 -12.74 -22.88 14.78
N ASN A 94 -13.50 -23.83 15.33
CA ASN A 94 -14.41 -23.59 16.44
C ASN A 94 -13.91 -24.32 17.70
N VAL A 95 -14.26 -23.80 18.87
CA VAL A 95 -14.03 -24.45 20.16
C VAL A 95 -15.40 -24.81 20.75
N GLY A 96 -15.53 -26.06 21.20
CA GLY A 96 -16.74 -26.50 21.88
C GLY A 96 -16.67 -26.15 23.36
N LEU A 97 -17.67 -25.44 23.86
CA LEU A 97 -17.88 -25.19 25.27
C LEU A 97 -19.01 -26.08 25.76
N VAL A 98 -18.69 -26.99 26.67
CA VAL A 98 -19.68 -27.89 27.27
C VAL A 98 -20.12 -27.30 28.59
N THR A 99 -21.42 -27.06 28.67
CA THR A 99 -22.11 -26.68 29.92
C THR A 99 -22.86 -27.88 30.46
N LYS A 100 -22.84 -28.08 31.77
CA LYS A 100 -23.55 -29.16 32.46
C LYS A 100 -24.51 -28.53 33.47
N PHE A 101 -25.81 -28.79 33.31
CA PHE A 101 -26.88 -28.16 34.11
C PHE A 101 -26.75 -26.62 34.23
N GLY A 102 -26.29 -25.96 33.16
CA GLY A 102 -26.11 -24.50 33.12
C GLY A 102 -24.80 -23.97 33.71
N LYS A 103 -23.93 -24.82 34.26
CA LYS A 103 -22.57 -24.45 34.68
C LYS A 103 -21.56 -24.81 33.59
N PHE A 104 -20.50 -24.02 33.46
CA PHE A 104 -19.38 -24.38 32.59
C PHE A 104 -18.65 -25.61 33.14
N TYR A 105 -18.40 -26.61 32.30
CA TYR A 105 -17.73 -27.86 32.69
C TYR A 105 -16.37 -28.00 32.01
N LYS A 106 -16.33 -27.97 30.67
CA LYS A 106 -15.09 -28.14 29.92
C LYS A 106 -15.13 -27.42 28.57
N ALA A 107 -13.97 -26.98 28.13
CA ALA A 107 -13.72 -26.65 26.72
C ALA A 107 -13.16 -27.89 26.01
N VAL A 108 -13.57 -28.10 24.76
CA VAL A 108 -13.19 -29.24 23.93
C VAL A 108 -12.69 -28.74 22.57
N ASP A 109 -11.63 -29.39 22.09
CA ASP A 109 -11.05 -29.13 20.78
C ASP A 109 -11.96 -29.62 19.64
N PRO A 110 -11.70 -29.17 18.38
CA PRO A 110 -12.41 -29.66 17.21
C PRO A 110 -12.37 -31.18 17.08
N GLY A 111 -13.47 -31.77 16.60
CA GLY A 111 -13.60 -33.21 16.41
C GLY A 111 -14.90 -33.78 16.95
N LEU A 112 -14.96 -35.10 17.05
CA LEU A 112 -16.14 -35.80 17.54
C LEU A 112 -16.12 -35.85 19.07
N VAL A 113 -17.04 -35.13 19.69
CA VAL A 113 -17.11 -35.02 21.16
C VAL A 113 -18.36 -35.72 21.67
N LYS A 114 -18.17 -36.58 22.68
CA LYS A 114 -19.28 -37.18 23.41
C LYS A 114 -19.86 -36.18 24.40
N VAL A 115 -21.14 -35.87 24.23
CA VAL A 115 -21.91 -34.95 25.06
C VAL A 115 -23.16 -35.68 25.56
N ASN A 116 -23.43 -35.59 26.86
CA ASN A 116 -24.63 -36.20 27.43
C ASN A 116 -25.89 -35.42 26.97
N PRO A 117 -26.81 -36.04 26.20
CA PRO A 117 -27.93 -35.32 25.59
C PRO A 117 -28.92 -34.69 26.59
N LEU A 118 -28.97 -35.17 27.83
CA LEU A 118 -29.93 -34.73 28.86
C LEU A 118 -29.35 -33.73 29.85
N SER A 119 -28.07 -33.84 30.20
CA SER A 119 -27.43 -33.01 31.22
C SER A 119 -26.48 -31.96 30.67
N GLU A 120 -25.96 -32.16 29.45
CA GLU A 120 -24.92 -31.34 28.85
C GLU A 120 -25.39 -30.63 27.58
N ARG A 121 -24.92 -29.40 27.39
CA ARG A 121 -25.16 -28.61 26.18
C ARG A 121 -23.82 -28.14 25.62
N LEU A 122 -23.63 -28.38 24.32
CA LEU A 122 -22.49 -27.93 23.54
C LEU A 122 -22.81 -26.57 22.91
N LEU A 123 -21.97 -25.57 23.16
CA LEU A 123 -21.95 -24.27 22.48
C LEU A 123 -20.67 -24.20 21.66
N GLN A 124 -20.76 -23.86 20.38
CA GLN A 124 -19.58 -23.70 19.53
C GLN A 124 -19.24 -22.22 19.41
N VAL A 125 -17.99 -21.87 19.67
CA VAL A 125 -17.46 -20.52 19.55
C VAL A 125 -16.40 -20.51 18.46
N ASP A 126 -16.55 -19.63 17.48
CA ASP A 126 -15.62 -19.47 16.38
C ASP A 126 -14.40 -18.65 16.84
N VAL A 127 -13.21 -19.25 16.75
CA VAL A 127 -11.93 -18.61 17.15
C VAL A 127 -11.15 -18.05 15.96
N LYS A 128 -11.66 -18.18 14.74
CA LYS A 128 -11.02 -17.58 13.56
C LYS A 128 -11.13 -16.06 13.64
N ILE A 129 -10.28 -15.40 12.85
CA ILE A 129 -10.38 -13.96 12.62
C ILE A 129 -11.72 -13.66 11.96
N GLN A 130 -12.50 -12.82 12.62
CA GLN A 130 -13.80 -12.33 12.19
C GLN A 130 -13.71 -10.85 11.88
N ILE A 131 -14.57 -10.43 10.96
CA ILE A 131 -14.65 -9.04 10.51
C ILE A 131 -15.98 -8.48 10.98
N VAL A 132 -15.93 -7.31 11.62
CA VAL A 132 -17.12 -6.55 11.99
C VAL A 132 -17.04 -5.18 11.36
N GLU A 133 -18.03 -4.89 10.53
CA GLU A 133 -18.21 -3.56 9.97
C GLU A 133 -18.91 -2.65 10.97
N VAL A 134 -18.34 -1.46 11.17
CA VAL A 134 -18.94 -0.42 11.98
C VAL A 134 -19.79 0.45 11.06
N PRO A 135 -21.10 0.63 11.36
CA PRO A 135 -21.97 1.44 10.53
C PRO A 135 -21.51 2.90 10.53
N GLN A 136 -21.85 3.62 9.46
CA GLN A 136 -21.45 5.01 9.25
C GLN A 136 -21.73 5.88 10.48
N GLN A 137 -20.71 6.56 10.97
CA GLN A 137 -20.79 7.46 12.12
C GLN A 137 -20.60 8.91 11.69
N VAL A 138 -21.40 9.79 12.29
CA VAL A 138 -21.19 11.24 12.20
C VAL A 138 -20.26 11.65 13.33
N CYS A 139 -19.10 12.20 12.98
CA CYS A 139 -18.10 12.70 13.92
C CYS A 139 -17.78 14.15 13.60
N MET A 140 -17.41 14.91 14.63
CA MET A 140 -16.95 16.29 14.49
C MET A 140 -15.50 16.34 14.97
N THR A 141 -14.60 16.91 14.17
CA THR A 141 -13.18 17.05 14.51
C THR A 141 -12.97 18.24 15.45
N LYS A 142 -11.74 18.38 15.97
CA LYS A 142 -11.31 19.51 16.80
C LYS A 142 -11.52 20.88 16.12
N ASP A 143 -11.48 20.91 14.79
CA ASP A 143 -11.65 22.14 13.99
C ASP A 143 -13.11 22.42 13.62
N ASN A 144 -14.05 21.76 14.31
CA ASN A 144 -15.49 21.87 14.09
C ASN A 144 -15.97 21.43 12.70
N VAL A 145 -15.22 20.53 12.05
CA VAL A 145 -15.63 19.94 10.78
C VAL A 145 -16.41 18.66 11.03
N THR A 146 -17.62 18.58 10.49
CA THR A 146 -18.42 17.36 10.48
C THR A 146 -18.04 16.46 9.32
N LEU A 147 -17.82 15.18 9.60
CA LEU A 147 -17.47 14.16 8.62
C LEU A 147 -18.16 12.83 8.95
N HIS A 148 -18.35 12.01 7.92
CA HIS A 148 -18.90 10.67 8.05
C HIS A 148 -17.80 9.63 7.88
N LEU A 149 -17.70 8.71 8.83
CA LEU A 149 -16.67 7.66 8.85
C LEU A 149 -17.31 6.28 8.82
N THR A 150 -16.74 5.40 8.01
CA THR A 150 -16.97 3.95 8.09
C THR A 150 -15.65 3.27 8.47
N SER A 151 -15.73 2.18 9.22
CA SER A 151 -14.55 1.43 9.64
C SER A 151 -14.87 -0.04 9.79
N VAL A 152 -13.82 -0.85 9.82
CA VAL A 152 -13.90 -2.30 10.00
C VAL A 152 -12.89 -2.75 11.03
N ILE A 153 -13.27 -3.76 11.81
CA ILE A 153 -12.42 -4.34 12.86
C ILE A 153 -12.21 -5.81 12.56
N TYR A 154 -10.95 -6.21 12.62
CA TYR A 154 -10.51 -7.59 12.63
C TYR A 154 -10.24 -8.00 14.06
N TYR A 155 -10.93 -9.03 14.53
CA TYR A 155 -10.72 -9.58 15.87
C TYR A 155 -10.82 -11.10 15.84
N HIS A 156 -10.25 -11.74 16.84
CA HIS A 156 -10.43 -13.17 17.07
C HIS A 156 -10.62 -13.43 18.56
N ILE A 157 -11.15 -14.60 18.90
CA ILE A 157 -11.44 -14.98 20.28
C ILE A 157 -10.27 -15.78 20.84
N VAL A 158 -9.56 -15.21 21.82
CA VAL A 158 -8.44 -15.87 22.52
C VAL A 158 -8.95 -16.71 23.70
N SER A 159 -10.02 -16.28 24.36
CA SER A 159 -10.59 -16.98 25.51
C SER A 159 -12.08 -17.28 25.27
N PRO A 160 -12.41 -18.42 24.65
CA PRO A 160 -13.78 -18.78 24.30
C PRO A 160 -14.74 -18.78 25.49
N HIS A 161 -14.28 -19.17 26.68
CA HIS A 161 -15.12 -19.18 27.89
C HIS A 161 -15.54 -17.77 28.32
N ARG A 162 -14.61 -16.80 28.32
CA ARG A 162 -14.91 -15.39 28.64
C ARG A 162 -15.79 -14.78 27.57
N ALA A 163 -15.55 -15.08 26.30
CA ALA A 163 -16.34 -14.53 25.20
C ALA A 163 -17.79 -15.04 25.22
N ALA A 164 -18.01 -16.32 25.55
CA ALA A 164 -19.35 -16.91 25.56
C ALA A 164 -20.21 -16.54 26.79
N PHE A 165 -19.58 -16.38 27.96
CA PHE A 165 -20.31 -16.14 29.21
C PHE A 165 -20.11 -14.74 29.80
N GLY A 166 -19.12 -13.99 29.36
CA GLY A 166 -18.84 -12.63 29.84
C GLY A 166 -19.71 -11.57 29.19
N ILE A 167 -20.13 -11.77 27.93
CA ILE A 167 -20.98 -10.82 27.21
C ILE A 167 -21.99 -11.54 26.31
N ALA A 168 -23.20 -10.99 26.18
CA ALA A 168 -24.27 -11.63 25.41
C ALA A 168 -23.98 -11.67 23.90
N ASN A 169 -23.44 -10.57 23.35
CA ASN A 169 -23.10 -10.46 21.93
C ASN A 169 -21.82 -9.64 21.74
N VAL A 170 -20.70 -10.34 21.58
CA VAL A 170 -19.37 -9.75 21.38
C VAL A 170 -19.36 -8.76 20.22
N ARG A 171 -19.94 -9.15 19.08
CA ARG A 171 -19.92 -8.33 17.86
C ARG A 171 -20.65 -7.01 18.06
N GLN A 172 -21.85 -7.05 18.64
CA GLN A 172 -22.61 -5.82 18.91
C GLN A 172 -21.87 -4.91 19.90
N ALA A 173 -21.33 -5.47 20.98
CA ALA A 173 -20.59 -4.72 21.97
C ALA A 173 -19.33 -4.06 21.39
N LEU A 174 -18.59 -4.77 20.53
CA LEU A 174 -17.47 -4.20 19.79
C LEU A 174 -17.92 -3.06 18.89
N THR A 175 -19.01 -3.22 18.14
CA THR A 175 -19.54 -2.14 17.30
C THR A 175 -19.87 -0.89 18.12
N GLU A 176 -20.62 -1.03 19.21
CA GLU A 176 -21.02 0.08 20.08
C GLU A 176 -19.82 0.77 20.75
N ARG A 177 -18.87 -0.04 21.25
CA ARG A 177 -17.62 0.46 21.85
C ARG A 177 -16.84 1.27 20.82
N THR A 178 -16.71 0.75 19.60
CA THR A 178 -15.96 1.40 18.53
C THR A 178 -16.60 2.70 18.08
N GLN A 179 -17.92 2.76 17.96
CA GLN A 179 -18.62 4.01 17.63
C GLN A 179 -18.31 5.11 18.66
N THR A 180 -18.30 4.75 19.94
CA THR A 180 -18.01 5.69 21.01
C THR A 180 -16.53 6.14 20.98
N THR A 181 -15.60 5.19 20.80
CA THR A 181 -14.17 5.50 20.74
C THR A 181 -13.81 6.33 19.49
N LEU A 182 -14.40 6.02 18.33
CA LEU A 182 -14.26 6.81 17.10
C LEU A 182 -14.65 8.27 17.34
N ARG A 183 -15.83 8.51 17.91
CA ARG A 183 -16.29 9.88 18.20
C ARG A 183 -15.35 10.62 19.14
N HIS A 184 -14.86 9.93 20.18
CA HIS A 184 -13.97 10.51 21.17
C HIS A 184 -12.59 10.88 20.60
N VAL A 185 -11.94 9.95 19.89
CA VAL A 185 -10.59 10.17 19.35
C VAL A 185 -10.60 11.16 18.20
N ILE A 186 -11.57 11.06 17.28
CA ILE A 186 -11.70 12.00 16.16
C ILE A 186 -12.02 13.42 16.66
N GLY A 187 -12.80 13.56 17.72
CA GLY A 187 -13.07 14.86 18.35
C GLY A 187 -11.83 15.53 18.96
N ALA A 188 -10.83 14.75 19.36
CA ALA A 188 -9.57 15.27 19.89
C ALA A 188 -8.54 15.62 18.79
N ARG A 189 -8.80 15.23 17.53
CA ARG A 189 -7.86 15.35 16.40
C ARG A 189 -8.30 16.42 15.40
N VAL A 190 -7.31 17.02 14.74
CA VAL A 190 -7.49 17.98 13.64
C VAL A 190 -7.86 17.21 12.37
N LEU A 191 -8.67 17.80 11.49
CA LEU A 191 -9.12 17.15 10.25
C LEU A 191 -7.95 16.61 9.40
N GLN A 192 -6.91 17.43 9.24
CA GLN A 192 -5.74 17.08 8.44
C GLN A 192 -5.01 15.85 8.98
N ASP A 193 -4.90 15.70 10.30
CA ASP A 193 -4.26 14.55 10.95
C ASP A 193 -5.05 13.26 10.70
N VAL A 194 -6.39 13.35 10.68
CA VAL A 194 -7.27 12.21 10.37
C VAL A 194 -7.14 11.76 8.91
N ILE A 195 -6.84 12.68 7.98
CA ILE A 195 -6.67 12.36 6.55
C ILE A 195 -5.25 11.86 6.25
N GLU A 196 -4.22 12.57 6.73
CA GLU A 196 -2.82 12.27 6.41
C GLU A 196 -2.29 11.07 7.22
N ARG A 197 -2.70 10.94 8.49
CA ARG A 197 -2.20 9.91 9.42
C ARG A 197 -3.30 8.93 9.83
N ARG A 198 -4.16 8.56 8.87
CA ARG A 198 -5.32 7.69 9.13
C ARG A 198 -4.92 6.34 9.74
N GLU A 199 -3.79 5.75 9.34
CA GLU A 199 -3.31 4.48 9.91
C GLU A 199 -2.89 4.65 11.38
N GLU A 200 -2.19 5.72 11.74
CA GLU A 200 -1.82 6.01 13.15
C GLU A 200 -3.07 6.26 14.01
N VAL A 201 -4.04 7.00 13.47
CA VAL A 201 -5.32 7.23 14.14
C VAL A 201 -6.07 5.92 14.34
N ALA A 202 -6.16 5.08 13.30
CA ALA A 202 -6.82 3.78 13.38
C ALA A 202 -6.15 2.85 14.41
N GLN A 203 -4.81 2.82 14.46
CA GLN A 203 -4.06 2.06 15.46
C GLN A 203 -4.37 2.55 16.88
N SER A 204 -4.32 3.87 17.12
CA SER A 204 -4.60 4.42 18.45
C SER A 204 -6.03 4.13 18.94
N ILE A 205 -7.00 4.08 18.02
CA ILE A 205 -8.38 3.69 18.33
C ILE A 205 -8.45 2.19 18.64
N GLY A 206 -7.73 1.37 17.86
CA GLY A 206 -7.61 -0.07 18.06
C GLY A 206 -7.09 -0.42 19.46
N GLU A 207 -6.02 0.24 19.91
CA GLU A 207 -5.43 0.04 21.24
C GLU A 207 -6.44 0.31 22.38
N ILE A 208 -7.20 1.41 22.28
CA ILE A 208 -8.24 1.77 23.28
C ILE A 208 -9.40 0.76 23.30
N ILE A 209 -9.70 0.14 22.15
CA ILE A 209 -10.73 -0.90 22.04
C ILE A 209 -10.20 -2.22 22.59
N GLU A 210 -8.95 -2.57 22.30
CA GLU A 210 -8.28 -3.79 22.75
C GLU A 210 -8.25 -3.90 24.27
N ASP A 211 -7.92 -2.81 24.99
CA ASP A 211 -7.91 -2.77 26.45
C ASP A 211 -9.25 -3.23 27.07
N VAL A 212 -10.37 -2.85 26.44
CA VAL A 212 -11.71 -3.23 26.91
C VAL A 212 -12.09 -4.62 26.41
N ALA A 213 -11.77 -4.94 25.15
CA ALA A 213 -12.08 -6.22 24.52
C ALA A 213 -11.34 -7.39 25.18
N ALA A 214 -10.14 -7.15 25.72
CA ALA A 214 -9.37 -8.13 26.49
C ALA A 214 -10.16 -8.64 27.72
N GLY A 215 -10.98 -7.77 28.34
CA GLY A 215 -11.89 -8.15 29.43
C GLY A 215 -12.93 -9.19 29.02
N TRP A 216 -13.35 -9.19 27.75
CA TRP A 216 -14.28 -10.16 27.17
C TRP A 216 -13.58 -11.41 26.61
N GLY A 217 -12.25 -11.47 26.64
CA GLY A 217 -11.49 -12.58 26.04
C GLY A 217 -11.36 -12.49 24.51
N VAL A 218 -11.47 -11.27 23.97
CA VAL A 218 -11.37 -10.97 22.55
C VAL A 218 -10.10 -10.17 22.31
N GLN A 219 -9.33 -10.55 21.30
CA GLN A 219 -8.16 -9.80 20.86
C GLN A 219 -8.47 -9.12 19.53
N VAL A 220 -8.16 -7.83 19.46
CA VAL A 220 -8.30 -7.03 18.24
C VAL A 220 -6.98 -7.09 17.48
N GLU A 221 -7.02 -7.60 16.26
CA GLU A 221 -5.82 -7.69 15.40
C GLU A 221 -5.49 -6.33 14.79
N SER A 222 -6.52 -5.67 14.24
CA SER A 222 -6.38 -4.37 13.63
C SER A 222 -7.74 -3.72 13.41
N MET A 223 -7.71 -2.39 13.36
CA MET A 223 -8.82 -1.56 12.94
C MET A 223 -8.41 -0.79 11.69
N LEU A 224 -9.29 -0.73 10.69
CA LEU A 224 -9.08 0.03 9.47
C LEU A 224 -10.21 1.04 9.29
N ILE A 225 -9.85 2.26 8.89
CA ILE A 225 -10.80 3.27 8.42
C ILE A 225 -11.09 2.98 6.95
N LYS A 226 -12.35 2.70 6.62
CA LYS A 226 -12.78 2.29 5.28
C LYS A 226 -12.98 3.52 4.39
N ASP A 227 -13.91 4.40 4.76
CA ASP A 227 -14.20 5.63 4.01
C ASP A 227 -14.35 6.84 4.95
N ILE A 228 -13.96 8.01 4.43
CA ILE A 228 -14.16 9.32 5.05
C ILE A 228 -14.91 10.19 4.03
N ILE A 229 -16.14 10.59 4.37
CA ILE A 229 -17.02 11.39 3.50
C ILE A 229 -17.24 12.76 4.14
N PHE A 230 -17.03 13.81 3.34
CA PHE A 230 -17.20 15.20 3.74
C PHE A 230 -18.44 15.82 3.08
N SER A 231 -18.86 17.00 3.54
CA SER A 231 -19.81 17.80 2.75
C SER A 231 -19.20 18.24 1.42
N THR A 232 -20.04 18.40 0.40
CA THR A 232 -19.62 18.79 -0.95
C THR A 232 -18.83 20.09 -0.95
N ASP A 233 -19.28 21.08 -0.18
CA ASP A 233 -18.70 22.42 -0.13
C ASP A 233 -17.29 22.41 0.48
N LEU A 234 -17.08 21.55 1.49
CA LEU A 234 -15.79 21.37 2.12
C LEU A 234 -14.83 20.63 1.19
N GLN A 235 -15.32 19.60 0.49
CA GLN A 235 -14.52 18.84 -0.46
C GLN A 235 -14.01 19.73 -1.61
N GLU A 236 -14.84 20.63 -2.12
CA GLU A 236 -14.45 21.62 -3.11
C GLU A 236 -13.40 22.59 -2.55
N SER A 237 -13.64 23.15 -1.36
CA SER A 237 -12.71 24.07 -0.69
C SER A 237 -11.34 23.44 -0.43
N LEU A 238 -11.30 22.18 0.03
CA LEU A 238 -10.06 21.43 0.23
C LEU A 238 -9.36 21.15 -1.10
N SER A 239 -10.11 20.82 -2.15
CA SER A 239 -9.55 20.55 -3.48
C SER A 239 -8.91 21.82 -4.05
N MET A 240 -9.57 22.97 -3.92
CA MET A 240 -9.03 24.27 -4.31
C MET A 240 -7.77 24.61 -3.50
N ALA A 241 -7.81 24.47 -2.17
CA ALA A 241 -6.67 24.74 -1.30
C ALA A 241 -5.46 23.84 -1.63
N ALA A 242 -5.71 22.54 -1.87
CA ALA A 242 -4.68 21.59 -2.27
C ALA A 242 -4.09 21.93 -3.65
N GLN A 243 -4.91 22.35 -4.60
CA GLN A 243 -4.46 22.80 -5.92
C GLN A 243 -3.60 24.06 -5.81
N SER A 244 -4.04 25.05 -5.04
CA SER A 244 -3.26 26.27 -4.80
C SER A 244 -1.91 25.97 -4.12
N LYS A 245 -1.88 25.08 -3.13
CA LYS A 245 -0.64 24.62 -2.49
C LYS A 245 0.29 23.95 -3.49
N ARG A 246 -0.22 23.01 -4.30
CA ARG A 246 0.56 22.33 -5.34
C ARG A 246 1.11 23.29 -6.40
N ILE A 247 0.33 24.28 -6.83
CA ILE A 247 0.80 25.32 -7.77
C ILE A 247 1.90 26.16 -7.14
N GLY A 248 1.73 26.56 -5.87
CA GLY A 248 2.75 27.30 -5.12
C GLY A 248 4.06 26.52 -5.00
N GLU A 249 3.98 25.25 -4.59
CA GLU A 249 5.13 24.35 -4.48
C GLU A 249 5.82 24.15 -5.84
N SER A 250 5.03 23.95 -6.91
CA SER A 250 5.56 23.81 -8.27
C SER A 250 6.33 25.06 -8.72
N LYS A 251 5.82 26.26 -8.42
CA LYS A 251 6.50 27.53 -8.73
C LYS A 251 7.81 27.68 -7.95
N ILE A 252 7.84 27.30 -6.67
CA ILE A 252 9.06 27.35 -5.85
C ILE A 252 10.10 26.37 -6.40
N ILE A 253 9.68 25.16 -6.77
CA ILE A 253 10.56 24.15 -7.36
C ILE A 253 11.12 24.65 -8.70
N ALA A 254 10.27 25.23 -9.56
CA ALA A 254 10.69 25.80 -10.84
C ALA A 254 11.70 26.95 -10.65
N ALA A 255 11.43 27.89 -9.76
CA ALA A 255 12.35 29.00 -9.46
C ALA A 255 13.70 28.49 -8.90
N LYS A 256 13.67 27.49 -8.01
CA LYS A 256 14.91 26.85 -7.52
C LYS A 256 15.68 26.15 -8.64
N ALA A 257 14.98 25.43 -9.51
CA ALA A 257 15.57 24.75 -10.66
C ALA A 257 16.17 25.75 -11.65
N GLU A 258 15.54 26.91 -11.89
CA GLU A 258 16.08 27.98 -12.73
C GLU A 258 17.37 28.57 -12.15
N VAL A 259 17.40 28.85 -10.85
CA VAL A 259 18.61 29.35 -10.16
C VAL A 259 19.74 28.32 -10.21
N GLU A 260 19.43 27.06 -9.96
CA GLU A 260 20.40 25.96 -10.02
C GLU A 260 20.94 25.77 -11.45
N SER A 261 20.06 25.78 -12.44
CA SER A 261 20.42 25.73 -13.86
C SER A 261 21.33 26.89 -14.27
N ALA A 262 20.99 28.12 -13.88
CA ALA A 262 21.82 29.30 -14.15
C ALA A 262 23.21 29.20 -13.51
N LYS A 263 23.29 28.65 -12.29
CA LYS A 263 24.57 28.41 -11.59
C LYS A 263 25.43 27.38 -12.33
N LEU A 264 24.85 26.27 -12.76
CA LEU A 264 25.54 25.24 -13.55
C LEU A 264 25.99 25.78 -14.91
N MET A 265 25.16 26.57 -15.59
CA MET A 265 25.52 27.23 -16.84
C MET A 265 26.69 28.19 -16.68
N ARG A 266 26.73 28.97 -15.60
CA ARG A 266 27.85 29.85 -15.30
C ARG A 266 29.14 29.06 -15.06
N GLN A 267 29.09 28.00 -14.26
CA GLN A 267 30.24 27.13 -14.02
C GLN A 267 30.74 26.50 -15.33
N ALA A 268 29.83 26.04 -16.19
CA ALA A 268 30.17 25.53 -17.50
C ALA A 268 30.82 26.61 -18.39
N ALA A 269 30.30 27.84 -18.39
CA ALA A 269 30.89 28.95 -19.14
C ALA A 269 32.30 29.30 -18.65
N ASP A 270 32.53 29.32 -17.33
CA ASP A 270 33.85 29.57 -16.74
C ASP A 270 34.85 28.48 -17.18
N ILE A 271 34.48 27.20 -17.13
CA ILE A 271 35.31 26.08 -17.61
C ILE A 271 35.59 26.22 -19.12
N LEU A 272 34.57 26.58 -19.90
CA LEU A 272 34.66 26.72 -21.35
C LEU A 272 35.45 27.96 -21.80
N SER A 273 35.63 28.97 -20.95
CA SER A 273 36.40 30.18 -21.25
C SER A 273 37.91 29.97 -21.31
N SER A 274 38.41 28.80 -20.90
CA SER A 274 39.83 28.48 -21.01
C SER A 274 40.28 28.47 -22.48
N ALA A 275 41.43 29.07 -22.78
CA ALA A 275 41.95 29.19 -24.15
C ALA A 275 41.99 27.84 -24.91
N PRO A 276 42.38 26.71 -24.29
CA PRO A 276 42.34 25.40 -24.94
C PRO A 276 40.91 24.89 -25.24
N ALA A 277 39.94 25.11 -24.34
CA ALA A 277 38.57 24.66 -24.52
C ALA A 277 37.85 25.42 -25.66
N MET A 278 38.08 26.73 -25.75
CA MET A 278 37.58 27.55 -26.87
C MET A 278 38.13 27.08 -28.22
N GLN A 279 39.41 26.68 -28.26
CA GLN A 279 40.06 26.22 -29.48
C GLN A 279 39.51 24.87 -29.94
N ILE A 280 39.27 23.92 -29.02
CA ILE A 280 38.63 22.64 -29.34
C ILE A 280 37.21 22.88 -29.88
N ARG A 281 36.42 23.75 -29.23
CA ARG A 281 35.04 24.03 -29.64
C ARG A 281 34.96 24.76 -30.99
N TYR A 282 35.91 25.64 -31.29
CA TYR A 282 36.06 26.25 -32.61
C TYR A 282 36.30 25.19 -33.69
N LEU A 283 37.17 24.22 -33.42
CA LEU A 283 37.44 23.10 -34.34
C LEU A 283 36.22 22.17 -34.49
N GLU A 284 35.50 21.87 -33.41
CA GLU A 284 34.25 21.08 -33.46
C GLU A 284 33.15 21.80 -34.25
N ALA A 285 32.95 23.12 -34.02
CA ALA A 285 31.99 23.92 -34.75
C ALA A 285 32.33 23.97 -36.25
N MET A 286 33.61 24.08 -36.58
CA MET A 286 34.10 24.04 -37.96
C MET A 286 33.85 22.67 -38.60
N GLN A 287 34.05 21.57 -37.86
CA GLN A 287 33.73 20.21 -38.31
C GLN A 287 32.23 20.00 -38.50
N ALA A 288 31.38 20.55 -37.63
CA ALA A 288 29.93 20.51 -37.76
C ALA A 288 29.45 21.29 -38.99
N MET A 289 30.00 22.48 -39.23
CA MET A 289 29.71 23.27 -40.43
C MET A 289 30.18 22.56 -41.71
N ALA A 290 31.34 21.90 -41.68
CA ALA A 290 31.87 21.12 -42.80
C ALA A 290 31.05 19.85 -43.12
N LYS A 291 30.20 19.37 -42.19
CA LYS A 291 29.26 18.26 -42.44
C LYS A 291 27.97 18.70 -43.16
N SER A 292 27.64 20.00 -43.21
CA SER A 292 26.47 20.48 -43.95
C SER A 292 26.80 20.61 -45.46
N ALA A 293 25.95 20.05 -46.32
CA ALA A 293 26.28 19.73 -47.72
C ALA A 293 26.53 20.92 -48.67
N ASN A 294 26.53 22.19 -48.22
CA ASN A 294 26.70 23.37 -49.09
C ASN A 294 27.49 24.54 -48.43
N SER A 295 28.26 24.31 -47.36
CA SER A 295 29.02 25.39 -46.70
C SER A 295 30.45 25.51 -47.23
N LYS A 296 30.80 26.64 -47.86
CA LYS A 296 32.20 27.01 -48.14
C LYS A 296 32.80 27.69 -46.90
N VAL A 297 33.53 26.92 -46.11
CA VAL A 297 34.23 27.44 -44.92
C VAL A 297 35.55 28.08 -45.35
N ILE A 298 35.60 29.42 -45.33
CA ILE A 298 36.83 30.18 -45.61
C ILE A 298 37.56 30.41 -44.28
N PHE A 299 38.76 29.86 -44.18
CA PHE A 299 39.63 30.08 -43.03
C PHE A 299 40.23 31.48 -43.13
N LEU A 300 39.70 32.41 -42.33
CA LEU A 300 40.45 33.62 -41.98
C LEU A 300 41.29 33.27 -40.75
N PRO A 301 42.63 33.12 -40.87
CA PRO A 301 43.46 33.02 -39.69
C PRO A 301 43.19 34.27 -38.84
N GLY A 302 42.77 34.06 -37.59
CA GLY A 302 42.55 35.15 -36.65
C GLY A 302 43.78 36.06 -36.64
N LEU A 303 43.52 37.37 -36.59
CA LEU A 303 44.53 38.43 -36.53
C LEU A 303 45.56 38.10 -35.44
N SER A 304 46.61 37.39 -35.84
CA SER A 304 47.88 37.45 -35.14
C SER A 304 48.26 38.92 -35.16
N GLN A 305 48.50 39.50 -33.99
CA GLN A 305 48.77 40.93 -33.79
C GLN A 305 50.01 41.47 -34.56
N ASN A 306 50.57 40.71 -35.50
CA ASN A 306 51.76 41.04 -36.25
C ASN A 306 51.58 40.91 -37.78
N MET A 307 50.63 41.65 -38.40
CA MET A 307 50.77 41.97 -39.83
C MET A 307 50.45 43.43 -40.18
N PRO A 308 51.18 44.06 -41.12
CA PRO A 308 51.08 45.49 -41.43
C PRO A 308 49.76 45.85 -42.14
N LYS A 309 49.26 47.05 -41.86
CA LYS A 309 47.92 47.57 -42.23
C LYS A 309 47.69 47.84 -43.74
N ASP A 310 48.61 47.46 -44.62
CA ASP A 310 48.59 47.92 -46.01
C ASP A 310 47.91 46.97 -47.00
N ALA A 311 47.52 45.76 -46.58
CA ALA A 311 46.90 44.77 -47.46
C ALA A 311 45.35 44.78 -47.49
N PHE A 312 44.69 45.61 -46.69
CA PHE A 312 43.21 45.64 -46.62
C PHE A 312 42.56 46.70 -47.53
N LYS A 313 43.34 47.66 -48.05
CA LYS A 313 42.80 48.81 -48.77
C LYS A 313 42.52 48.56 -50.26
N SER A 314 42.98 47.44 -50.82
CA SER A 314 42.85 47.14 -52.26
C SER A 314 41.67 46.23 -52.62
N VAL A 315 40.80 45.87 -51.68
CA VAL A 315 39.63 45.01 -51.95
C VAL A 315 38.29 45.76 -51.91
N SER A 316 38.30 47.03 -51.52
CA SER A 316 37.08 47.84 -51.31
C SER A 316 36.85 48.91 -52.38
N SER A 317 37.59 48.92 -53.47
CA SER A 317 37.42 49.88 -54.57
C SER A 317 37.30 49.17 -55.90
N ASP A 318 36.15 48.55 -56.15
CA ASP A 318 35.58 48.39 -57.49
C ASP A 318 34.21 47.75 -57.35
N HIS A 319 33.14 48.56 -57.49
CA HIS A 319 31.92 48.26 -58.26
C HIS A 319 30.86 49.35 -57.97
N HIS A 320 30.57 50.16 -58.98
CA HIS A 320 29.46 51.10 -59.04
C HIS A 320 28.49 50.69 -60.16
N ASP A 321 27.19 50.84 -59.86
CA ASP A 321 26.03 51.08 -60.75
C ASP A 321 25.22 49.91 -61.35
N ALA A 322 23.98 49.76 -60.86
CA ALA A 322 22.75 49.64 -61.68
C ALA A 322 21.47 49.88 -60.82
N ALA A 323 20.49 50.56 -61.41
CA ALA A 323 19.35 51.24 -60.79
C ALA A 323 18.06 50.40 -60.59
N GLY A 324 17.12 50.90 -59.75
CA GLY A 324 15.67 50.61 -59.85
C GLY A 324 14.91 50.44 -58.51
N PRO A 325 13.75 51.09 -58.28
CA PRO A 325 13.17 51.26 -56.94
C PRO A 325 12.02 50.27 -56.61
N SER A 326 11.91 49.81 -55.35
CA SER A 326 10.63 49.46 -54.72
C SER A 326 10.78 49.15 -53.22
N ASP A 327 10.01 49.89 -52.43
CA ASP A 327 9.18 49.47 -51.28
C ASP A 327 9.74 48.46 -50.25
N SER A 328 9.91 48.90 -49.00
CA SER A 328 9.17 48.37 -47.83
C SER A 328 9.82 48.72 -46.49
N GLN A 329 8.95 49.25 -45.62
CA GLN A 329 9.01 49.37 -44.17
C GLN A 329 9.91 48.36 -43.45
N PHE A 330 11.04 48.79 -42.88
CA PHE A 330 11.62 48.17 -41.67
C PHE A 330 12.69 49.05 -41.02
N SER A 331 12.30 50.12 -40.32
CA SER A 331 13.24 50.83 -39.44
C SER A 331 12.51 51.57 -38.32
N ASP A 332 11.98 50.83 -37.33
CA ASP A 332 11.39 51.45 -36.13
C ASP A 332 11.55 50.64 -34.83
N PHE A 333 12.60 49.81 -34.71
CA PHE A 333 12.81 48.99 -33.50
C PHE A 333 14.08 49.34 -32.70
N ALA A 334 14.83 50.38 -33.06
CA ALA A 334 16.09 50.72 -32.38
C ALA A 334 16.00 51.90 -31.39
N ASN A 335 14.85 52.58 -31.28
CA ASN A 335 14.70 53.79 -30.45
C ASN A 335 13.78 53.63 -29.22
N ALA A 336 13.24 52.44 -28.94
CA ALA A 336 12.30 52.22 -27.83
C ALA A 336 12.97 52.12 -26.43
N ASP A 337 14.25 51.74 -26.36
CA ASP A 337 14.90 51.49 -25.05
C ASP A 337 15.31 52.78 -24.31
N THR A 338 15.44 53.90 -25.03
CA THR A 338 15.88 55.18 -24.43
C THR A 338 14.75 55.94 -23.72
N SER A 339 13.49 55.73 -24.10
CA SER A 339 12.32 56.33 -23.46
C SER A 339 11.91 55.60 -22.17
N PHE A 340 12.03 54.27 -22.15
CA PHE A 340 11.76 53.45 -20.96
C PHE A 340 12.79 53.68 -19.84
N GLN A 341 14.07 53.82 -20.18
CA GLN A 341 15.12 54.18 -19.20
C GLN A 341 14.97 55.60 -18.65
N ARG A 342 14.39 56.54 -19.42
CA ARG A 342 14.04 57.89 -18.91
C ARG A 342 12.84 57.87 -17.96
N ALA A 343 11.87 56.98 -18.16
CA ALA A 343 10.70 56.84 -17.28
C ALA A 343 11.06 56.24 -15.91
N ILE A 344 11.99 55.29 -15.86
CA ILE A 344 12.44 54.69 -14.58
C ILE A 344 13.25 55.69 -13.75
N ASN A 345 14.12 56.50 -14.37
CA ASN A 345 14.90 57.49 -13.64
C ASN A 345 14.07 58.69 -13.16
N ALA A 346 12.94 58.99 -13.80
CA ALA A 346 12.04 60.07 -13.37
C ALA A 346 11.24 59.72 -12.10
N HIS A 347 10.95 58.44 -11.84
CA HIS A 347 10.14 58.02 -10.69
C HIS A 347 10.94 57.82 -9.39
N VAL A 348 12.28 57.87 -9.46
CA VAL A 348 13.16 57.72 -8.29
C VAL A 348 13.42 59.06 -7.58
N ILE A 349 13.11 60.20 -8.20
CA ILE A 349 13.38 61.53 -7.66
C ILE A 349 12.17 62.11 -6.89
N GLU A 350 10.98 61.51 -6.95
CA GLU A 350 9.78 62.00 -6.22
C GLU A 350 9.59 61.43 -4.81
N ASN A 351 10.51 60.62 -4.28
CA ASN A 351 10.43 60.06 -2.92
C ASN A 351 11.75 60.17 -2.12
N ILE A 352 12.34 61.36 -2.11
CA ILE A 352 13.25 61.89 -1.06
C ILE A 352 12.85 63.34 -0.84
#